data_AF-A0A7J8NWZ7-F1
#
_entry.id   AF-A0A7J8NWZ7-F1
#
_cell.length_a   1.000
_cell.length_b   1.000
_cell.length_c   1.000
_cell.angle_alpha   90.00
_cell.angle_beta   90.00
_cell.angle_gamma   90.00
#
_symmetry.space_group_name_H-M   'P 1'
#
loop_
_entity.id
_entity.type
_entity.pdbx_description
1 polymer ?
#
loop_
_entity_poly.entity_id
_entity_poly.type
_entity_poly.pdbx_seq_one_letter_code
_entity_poly.pdbx_strand_id
1 'polypeptide(L)'
;MQLQNQELMKEDDGHATSTRRRQFILQAPLIAFSFPQLIMSTAIAVAEIDVPQDFRVYTDEVNKFKIFIPQDWQVGAGEPNNFKSITAFYPEEEANSNVSVAITGLGPDFTRMESFGKVDAFADTLVSGLDRSWQRPPGVAAKLIDCKASN
;
A
#
# COMPACT_ATOMS: atom_id res chain seq x y z
N MET A 1 -21.98 -46.09 -49.47
CA MET A 1 -23.06 -45.17 -49.89
C MET A 1 -23.32 -44.22 -48.74
N GLN A 2 -23.38 -42.92 -49.06
CA GLN A 2 -23.59 -41.79 -48.15
C GLN A 2 -25.01 -41.75 -47.55
N LEU A 3 -25.15 -40.99 -46.46
CA LEU A 3 -26.22 -40.03 -46.06
C LEU A 3 -26.35 -40.06 -44.52
N GLN A 4 -25.84 -39.12 -43.72
CA GLN A 4 -26.06 -37.67 -43.59
C GLN A 4 -27.37 -37.30 -42.87
N ASN A 5 -27.23 -36.80 -41.62
CA ASN A 5 -28.10 -35.87 -40.86
C ASN A 5 -29.55 -36.33 -40.54
N GLN A 6 -30.25 -35.90 -39.49
CA GLN A 6 -30.27 -34.60 -38.84
C GLN A 6 -31.04 -34.68 -37.50
N GLU A 7 -30.61 -33.87 -36.54
CA GLU A 7 -31.20 -33.66 -35.22
C GLU A 7 -32.59 -32.98 -35.28
N LEU A 8 -33.41 -33.32 -34.29
CA LEU A 8 -34.76 -32.83 -34.05
C LEU A 8 -34.69 -31.42 -33.44
N MET A 9 -35.06 -30.40 -34.20
CA MET A 9 -35.40 -29.08 -33.68
C MET A 9 -36.87 -29.02 -33.24
N LYS A 10 -37.13 -28.41 -32.08
CA LYS A 10 -38.42 -27.79 -31.77
C LYS A 10 -38.16 -26.44 -31.09
N GLU A 11 -38.79 -25.42 -31.68
CA GLU A 11 -38.72 -23.99 -31.40
C GLU A 11 -39.12 -23.60 -29.96
N ASP A 12 -38.55 -22.48 -29.49
CA ASP A 12 -39.26 -21.48 -28.69
C ASP A 12 -38.65 -20.09 -28.95
N ASP A 13 -39.50 -19.20 -29.49
CA ASP A 13 -39.54 -17.74 -29.48
C ASP A 13 -38.27 -16.90 -29.82
N GLY A 14 -38.28 -15.92 -30.73
CA GLY A 14 -39.40 -15.13 -31.22
C GLY A 14 -38.98 -13.66 -31.39
N HIS A 15 -38.40 -13.35 -32.55
CA HIS A 15 -38.43 -12.06 -33.29
C HIS A 15 -37.54 -10.87 -32.85
N ALA A 16 -36.38 -10.81 -33.51
CA ALA A 16 -35.80 -9.58 -34.01
C ALA A 16 -36.64 -8.96 -35.15
N THR A 17 -36.82 -7.64 -35.14
CA THR A 17 -37.09 -6.78 -36.31
C THR A 17 -36.57 -5.37 -35.98
N SER A 18 -36.13 -4.48 -36.85
CA SER A 18 -35.64 -4.47 -38.23
C SER A 18 -35.01 -3.08 -38.40
N THR A 19 -33.96 -2.98 -39.20
CA THR A 19 -33.13 -1.80 -39.45
C THR A 19 -33.91 -0.61 -40.01
N ARG A 20 -33.69 0.61 -39.49
CA ARG A 20 -33.86 1.84 -40.30
C ARG A 20 -32.88 2.95 -39.92
N ARG A 21 -31.99 3.21 -40.87
CA ARG A 21 -31.01 4.30 -40.92
C ARG A 21 -31.71 5.66 -40.84
N ARG A 22 -31.26 6.51 -39.93
CA ARG A 22 -31.26 7.97 -40.10
C ARG A 22 -29.91 8.51 -39.67
N GLN A 23 -29.15 8.94 -40.67
CA GLN A 23 -27.92 9.69 -40.55
C GLN A 23 -28.23 11.06 -39.95
N PHE A 24 -27.50 11.44 -38.92
CA PHE A 24 -27.25 12.85 -38.61
C PHE A 24 -25.74 13.02 -38.53
N ILE A 25 -25.16 13.40 -39.67
CA ILE A 25 -23.81 13.94 -39.73
C ILE A 25 -23.96 15.39 -39.28
N LEU A 26 -23.74 15.65 -37.99
CA LEU A 26 -23.54 17.01 -37.51
C LEU A 26 -22.04 17.26 -37.43
N GLN A 27 -21.49 17.74 -38.55
CA GLN A 27 -20.18 18.39 -38.57
C GLN A 27 -20.26 19.63 -37.68
N ALA A 28 -19.63 19.57 -36.51
CA ALA A 28 -19.39 20.73 -35.67
C ALA A 28 -17.86 20.97 -35.64
N PRO A 29 -17.38 22.20 -35.89
CA PRO A 29 -15.95 22.50 -35.83
C PRO A 29 -15.48 22.33 -34.38
N LEU A 30 -14.48 21.46 -34.19
CA LEU A 30 -13.73 21.35 -32.94
C LEU A 30 -13.01 22.69 -32.70
N ILE A 31 -13.58 23.52 -31.85
CA ILE A 31 -12.90 24.68 -31.30
C ILE A 31 -11.82 24.10 -30.36
N ALA A 32 -10.55 24.23 -30.75
CA ALA A 32 -9.43 23.85 -29.92
C ALA A 32 -9.39 24.76 -28.68
N PHE A 33 -10.02 24.33 -27.59
CA PHE A 33 -9.71 24.86 -26.27
C PHE A 33 -8.32 24.35 -25.89
N SER A 34 -7.30 25.15 -26.18
CA SER A 34 -6.01 25.03 -25.51
C SER A 34 -6.23 25.40 -24.05
N PHE A 35 -6.32 24.39 -23.18
CA PHE A 35 -6.15 24.60 -21.75
C PHE A 35 -4.67 24.95 -21.54
N PRO A 36 -4.31 26.16 -21.05
CA PRO A 36 -3.00 26.32 -20.46
C PRO A 36 -2.94 25.33 -19.30
N GLN A 37 -2.05 24.35 -19.43
CA GLN A 37 -1.69 23.44 -18.35
C GLN A 37 -1.09 24.29 -17.24
N LEU A 38 -1.93 24.79 -16.34
CA LEU A 38 -1.50 25.16 -15.01
C LEU A 38 -1.25 23.85 -14.29
N ILE A 39 -0.09 23.27 -14.58
CA ILE A 39 0.62 22.38 -13.67
C ILE A 39 0.95 23.30 -12.48
N MET A 40 -0.01 23.46 -11.57
CA MET A 40 0.30 23.79 -10.20
C MET A 40 1.04 22.55 -9.69
N SER A 41 2.34 22.52 -9.97
CA SER A 41 3.28 21.81 -9.14
C SER A 41 3.09 22.39 -7.75
N THR A 42 2.20 21.79 -6.95
CA THR A 42 2.39 21.79 -5.52
C THR A 42 3.67 21.02 -5.29
N ALA A 43 4.80 21.70 -5.53
CA ALA A 43 6.01 21.40 -4.82
C ALA A 43 5.59 21.53 -3.36
N ILE A 44 5.31 20.38 -2.74
CA ILE A 44 5.45 20.26 -1.31
C ILE A 44 6.90 20.67 -1.10
N ALA A 45 7.08 21.93 -0.67
CA ALA A 45 8.37 22.38 -0.18
C ALA A 45 8.64 21.47 1.01
N VAL A 46 9.35 20.37 0.73
CA VAL A 46 10.09 19.63 1.72
C VAL A 46 10.96 20.72 2.33
N ALA A 47 10.59 21.20 3.51
CA ALA A 47 11.53 21.89 4.37
C ALA A 47 12.82 21.10 4.25
N GLU A 48 13.91 21.75 3.87
CA GLU A 48 15.22 21.12 3.75
C GLU A 48 15.53 20.52 5.12
N ILE A 49 15.13 19.26 5.31
CA ILE A 49 15.46 18.51 6.50
C ILE A 49 16.95 18.31 6.32
N ASP A 50 17.73 19.08 7.07
CA ASP A 50 19.18 18.95 7.14
C ASP A 50 19.48 17.48 7.41
N VAL A 51 19.86 16.77 6.36
CA VAL A 51 20.10 15.33 6.43
C VAL A 51 21.42 15.19 7.16
N PRO A 52 21.46 14.59 8.36
CA PRO A 52 22.73 14.44 9.05
C PRO A 52 23.69 13.65 8.15
N GLN A 53 24.97 14.03 8.10
CA GLN A 53 25.90 13.55 7.06
C GLN A 53 26.00 12.02 6.95
N ASP A 54 25.73 11.29 8.02
CA ASP A 54 25.82 9.83 8.08
C ASP A 54 24.54 9.11 7.61
N PHE A 55 23.51 9.86 7.22
CA PHE A 55 22.21 9.33 6.82
C PHE A 55 21.90 9.66 5.37
N ARG A 56 21.19 8.74 4.73
CA ARG A 56 20.56 8.94 3.44
C ARG A 56 19.04 8.87 3.58
N VAL A 57 18.37 9.57 2.67
CA VAL A 57 16.92 9.47 2.52
C VAL A 57 16.57 8.21 1.74
N TYR A 58 15.72 7.37 2.32
CA TYR A 58 14.98 6.34 1.59
C TYR A 58 13.54 6.80 1.34
N THR A 59 13.07 6.67 0.11
CA THR A 59 11.70 6.99 -0.30
C THR A 59 11.09 5.76 -0.98
N ASP A 60 9.96 5.28 -0.46
CA ASP A 60 9.14 4.26 -1.11
C ASP A 60 8.03 4.95 -1.93
N GLU A 61 8.18 4.90 -3.25
CA GLU A 61 7.22 5.45 -4.23
C GLU A 61 5.89 4.69 -4.26
N VAL A 62 5.86 3.41 -3.88
CA VAL A 62 4.66 2.56 -3.94
C VAL A 62 3.85 2.71 -2.66
N ASN A 63 4.50 2.61 -1.51
CA ASN A 63 3.86 2.69 -0.20
C ASN A 63 3.87 4.09 0.42
N LYS A 64 4.47 5.07 -0.28
CA LYS A 64 4.40 6.52 0.03
C LYS A 64 4.94 6.89 1.42
N PHE A 65 6.02 6.24 1.86
CA PHE A 65 6.74 6.63 3.08
C PHE A 65 8.17 7.07 2.77
N LYS A 66 8.74 7.85 3.69
CA LYS A 66 10.11 8.35 3.63
C LYS A 66 10.77 8.22 5.00
N ILE A 67 12.02 7.78 5.04
CA ILE A 67 12.77 7.60 6.29
C ILE A 67 14.27 7.90 6.08
N PHE A 68 14.94 8.39 7.13
CA PHE A 68 16.40 8.49 7.15
C PHE A 68 17.00 7.16 7.62
N ILE A 69 17.92 6.63 6.83
CA ILE A 69 18.64 5.39 7.15
C ILE A 69 20.15 5.65 7.06
N PRO A 70 20.99 4.94 7.83
CA PRO A 70 22.43 5.08 7.69
C PRO A 70 22.89 4.81 6.26
N GLN A 71 23.91 5.56 5.82
CA GLN A 71 24.34 5.56 4.42
C GLN A 71 24.90 4.21 3.93
N ASP A 72 25.40 3.39 4.84
CA ASP A 72 26.01 2.07 4.60
C ASP A 72 25.03 0.90 4.74
N TRP A 73 23.80 1.13 5.20
CA TRP A 73 22.84 0.05 5.41
C TRP A 73 22.26 -0.47 4.08
N GLN A 74 22.00 -1.76 4.01
CA GLN A 74 21.31 -2.42 2.91
C GLN A 74 19.79 -2.31 3.06
N VAL A 75 19.07 -2.56 1.97
CA VAL A 75 17.59 -2.58 1.95
C VAL A 75 17.13 -3.93 1.42
N GLY A 76 16.31 -4.62 2.20
CA GLY A 76 15.71 -5.91 1.84
C GLY A 76 14.17 -5.86 1.90
N ALA A 77 13.54 -6.77 1.18
CA ALA A 77 12.11 -7.04 1.31
C ALA A 77 11.90 -8.24 2.24
N GLY A 78 10.97 -8.13 3.18
CA GLY A 78 10.58 -9.23 4.06
C GLY A 78 9.43 -10.06 3.46
N GLU A 79 9.31 -11.32 3.92
CA GLU A 79 8.20 -12.19 3.54
C GLU A 79 6.86 -11.61 4.05
N PRO A 80 5.84 -11.44 3.20
CA PRO A 80 4.55 -10.88 3.58
C PRO A 80 3.71 -11.87 4.43
N ASN A 81 4.05 -12.01 5.71
CA ASN A 81 3.32 -12.84 6.67
C ASN A 81 2.22 -12.03 7.37
N ASN A 82 1.05 -11.92 6.74
CA ASN A 82 -0.10 -11.07 7.15
C ASN A 82 0.15 -9.55 7.04
N PHE A 83 1.35 -9.13 6.64
CA PHE A 83 1.65 -7.77 6.26
C PHE A 83 1.46 -7.59 4.76
N LYS A 84 1.00 -6.42 4.35
CA LYS A 84 0.92 -6.04 2.94
C LYS A 84 2.32 -5.88 2.34
N SER A 85 3.25 -5.29 3.10
CA SER A 85 4.65 -5.18 2.73
C SER A 85 5.52 -5.06 3.97
N ILE A 86 6.77 -5.52 3.84
CA ILE A 86 7.81 -5.35 4.85
C ILE A 86 9.08 -4.91 4.12
N THR A 87 9.65 -3.79 4.56
CA THR A 87 10.95 -3.30 4.10
C THR A 87 11.90 -3.30 5.30
N ALA A 88 13.02 -4.02 5.17
CA ALA A 88 14.05 -4.13 6.20
C ALA A 88 15.28 -3.31 5.81
N PHE A 89 15.88 -2.66 6.79
CA PHE A 89 17.12 -1.89 6.68
C PHE A 89 18.11 -2.44 7.70
N TYR A 90 19.29 -2.85 7.24
CA TYR A 90 20.26 -3.57 8.07
C TYR A 90 21.69 -3.31 7.58
N PRO A 91 22.71 -3.32 8.45
CA PRO A 91 24.11 -3.16 8.06
C PRO A 91 24.60 -4.38 7.26
N GLU A 92 25.68 -4.22 6.49
CA GLU A 92 26.28 -5.31 5.72
C GLU A 92 26.87 -6.41 6.61
N GLU A 93 27.44 -6.03 7.75
CA GLU A 93 27.96 -6.97 8.74
C GLU A 93 26.84 -7.49 9.66
N GLU A 94 27.00 -8.72 10.18
CA GLU A 94 26.06 -9.27 11.16
C GLU A 94 26.04 -8.40 12.42
N ALA A 95 24.96 -7.63 12.57
CA ALA A 95 24.74 -6.77 13.71
C ALA A 95 23.39 -7.03 14.38
N ASN A 96 23.31 -6.69 15.66
CA ASN A 96 22.07 -6.75 16.44
C ASN A 96 21.16 -5.52 16.24
N SER A 97 21.48 -4.66 15.26
CA SER A 97 20.76 -3.42 14.97
C SER A 97 20.19 -3.46 13.57
N ASN A 98 18.90 -3.23 13.46
CA ASN A 98 18.17 -3.11 12.20
C ASN A 98 16.94 -2.23 12.41
N VAL A 99 16.34 -1.79 11.32
CA VAL A 99 15.06 -1.09 11.31
C VAL A 99 14.20 -1.76 10.27
N SER A 100 12.94 -2.05 10.61
CA SER A 100 11.98 -2.61 9.66
C SER A 100 10.71 -1.77 9.65
N VAL A 101 10.20 -1.51 8.44
CA VAL A 101 8.91 -0.87 8.21
C VAL A 101 7.94 -1.94 7.74
N ALA A 102 6.90 -2.20 8.53
CA ALA A 102 5.86 -3.16 8.21
C ALA A 102 4.54 -2.43 7.97
N ILE A 103 3.91 -2.70 6.83
CA ILE A 103 2.64 -2.08 6.43
C ILE A 103 1.55 -3.12 6.50
N THR A 104 0.54 -2.85 7.32
CA THR A 104 -0.63 -3.72 7.50
C THR A 104 -1.89 -3.06 6.93
N GLY A 105 -2.83 -3.89 6.48
CA GLY A 105 -4.16 -3.42 6.12
C GLY A 105 -4.98 -3.14 7.37
N LEU A 106 -5.68 -2.01 7.39
CA LEU A 106 -6.58 -1.65 8.50
C LEU A 106 -8.03 -1.58 8.01
N GLY A 107 -8.96 -1.90 8.90
CA GLY A 107 -10.39 -1.74 8.64
C GLY A 107 -10.78 -0.26 8.53
N PRO A 108 -11.93 0.07 7.93
CA PRO A 108 -12.36 1.45 7.71
C PRO A 108 -12.60 2.25 8.99
N ASP A 109 -12.75 1.58 10.13
CA ASP A 109 -12.94 2.21 11.45
C ASP A 109 -11.63 2.80 12.03
N PHE A 110 -10.48 2.39 11.51
CA PHE A 110 -9.14 2.81 11.97
C PHE A 110 -8.59 3.94 11.10
N THR A 111 -9.17 5.13 11.25
CA THR A 111 -8.80 6.30 10.42
C THR A 111 -7.70 7.17 11.03
N ARG A 112 -7.38 6.98 12.32
CA ARG A 112 -6.35 7.72 13.05
C ARG A 112 -5.63 6.79 14.04
N MET A 113 -4.49 7.23 14.58
CA MET A 113 -3.76 6.45 15.58
C MET A 113 -4.55 6.29 16.88
N GLU A 114 -5.40 7.25 17.23
CA GLU A 114 -6.27 7.18 18.41
C GLU A 114 -7.35 6.09 18.30
N SER A 115 -7.64 5.60 17.10
CA SER A 115 -8.53 4.45 16.92
C SER A 115 -7.98 3.18 17.58
N PHE A 116 -6.67 3.11 17.85
CA PHE A 116 -6.04 2.03 18.61
C PHE A 116 -6.09 2.22 20.14
N GLY A 117 -6.71 3.31 20.61
CA GLY A 117 -6.79 3.66 22.02
C GLY A 117 -5.72 4.69 22.43
N LYS A 118 -5.43 4.73 23.74
CA LYS A 118 -4.39 5.59 24.29
C LYS A 118 -3.00 5.03 23.98
N VAL A 119 -2.00 5.91 23.96
CA VAL A 119 -0.62 5.55 23.57
C VAL A 119 0.02 4.48 24.47
N ASP A 120 -0.27 4.53 25.77
CA ASP A 120 0.17 3.55 26.77
C ASP A 120 -0.45 2.17 26.50
N ALA A 121 -1.76 2.11 26.32
CA ALA A 121 -2.48 0.87 26.04
C ALA A 121 -2.04 0.23 24.71
N PHE A 122 -1.81 1.05 23.67
CA PHE A 122 -1.29 0.57 22.39
C PHE A 122 0.13 0.02 22.54
N ALA A 123 1.02 0.75 23.21
CA ALA A 123 2.41 0.33 23.42
C ALA A 123 2.50 -0.95 24.27
N ASP A 124 1.70 -1.06 25.34
CA ASP A 124 1.62 -2.26 26.18
C ASP A 124 1.16 -3.48 25.36
N THR A 125 0.22 -3.30 24.44
CA THR A 125 -0.26 -4.38 23.55
C THR A 125 0.87 -4.89 22.65
N LEU A 126 1.68 -3.99 22.08
CA LEU A 126 2.81 -4.37 21.23
C LEU A 126 3.91 -5.10 22.02
N VAL A 127 4.30 -4.56 23.18
CA VAL A 127 5.36 -5.16 24.01
C VAL A 127 4.92 -6.50 24.57
N SER A 128 3.66 -6.63 25.01
CA SER A 128 3.11 -7.91 25.50
C SER A 128 3.06 -8.97 24.41
N GLY A 129 2.85 -8.59 23.15
CA GLY A 129 2.92 -9.52 22.01
C GLY A 129 4.33 -10.03 21.71
N LEU A 130 5.36 -9.26 22.08
CA LEU A 130 6.77 -9.64 21.97
C LEU A 130 7.23 -10.50 23.16
N ASP A 131 6.64 -10.33 24.35
CA ASP A 131 7.01 -11.07 25.55
C ASP A 131 6.70 -12.58 25.44
N ARG A 132 7.74 -13.40 25.53
CA ARG A 132 7.70 -14.86 25.50
C ARG A 132 8.25 -15.48 26.78
N SER A 133 8.42 -14.69 27.84
CA SER A 133 8.93 -15.12 29.15
C SER A 133 8.11 -16.27 29.78
N TRP A 134 6.83 -16.37 29.42
CA TRP A 134 5.90 -17.42 29.89
C TRP A 134 6.09 -18.79 29.24
N GLN A 135 6.78 -18.88 28.10
CA GLN A 135 7.00 -20.15 27.39
C GLN A 135 7.93 -21.09 28.18
N ARG A 136 7.92 -22.40 27.86
CA ARG A 136 8.88 -23.37 28.43
C ARG A 136 9.66 -24.08 27.31
N PRO A 137 11.00 -23.93 27.23
CA PRO A 137 11.84 -23.06 28.07
C PRO A 137 11.49 -21.56 27.92
N PRO A 138 11.78 -20.72 28.94
CA PRO A 138 11.49 -19.29 28.90
C PRO A 138 12.11 -18.63 27.66
N GLY A 139 11.27 -17.91 26.92
CA GLY A 139 11.70 -17.12 25.77
C GLY A 139 12.21 -15.74 26.17
N VAL A 140 12.24 -14.83 25.19
CA VAL A 140 12.65 -13.43 25.37
C VAL A 140 11.66 -12.69 26.26
N ALA A 141 12.16 -11.95 27.25
CA ALA A 141 11.37 -11.04 28.08
C ALA A 141 11.37 -9.62 27.48
N ALA A 142 10.20 -8.99 27.38
CA ALA A 142 10.06 -7.63 26.87
C ALA A 142 9.42 -6.72 27.93
N LYS A 143 9.82 -5.44 27.96
CA LYS A 143 9.30 -4.44 28.89
C LYS A 143 9.17 -3.08 28.21
N LEU A 144 8.05 -2.40 28.43
CA LEU A 144 7.85 -1.03 27.98
C LEU A 144 8.68 -0.07 28.85
N ILE A 145 9.52 0.75 28.21
CA ILE A 145 10.40 1.72 28.89
C ILE A 145 9.84 3.14 28.76
N ASP A 146 9.36 3.50 27.57
CA ASP A 146 8.81 4.82 27.29
C ASP A 146 7.73 4.74 26.20
N CYS A 147 6.74 5.65 26.28
CA CYS A 147 5.74 5.84 25.24
C CYS A 147 5.30 7.31 25.21
N LYS A 148 5.16 7.87 24.01
CA LYS A 148 4.83 9.28 23.84
C LYS A 148 3.91 9.48 22.64
N ALA A 149 2.93 10.34 22.81
CA ALA A 149 2.16 10.93 21.73
C ALA A 149 2.38 12.45 21.76
N SER A 150 2.50 13.06 20.58
CA SER A 150 2.69 14.51 20.42
C SER A 150 1.42 15.22 19.94
N ASN A 151 0.29 14.51 19.86
CA ASN A 151 -0.98 15.08 19.41
C ASN A 151 -1.58 16.05 20.43
#